data_AF-A0A2V7IBU5-F1
#
_entry.id   AF-A0A2V7IBU5-F1
#
_cell.length_a   1.000
_cell.length_b   1.000
_cell.length_c   1.000
_cell.angle_alpha   90.00
_cell.angle_beta   90.00
_cell.angle_gamma   90.00
#
_symmetry.space_group_name_H-M   'P 1'
#
loop_
_entity.id
_entity.type
_entity.pdbx_description
1 polymer ?
#
loop_
_entity_poly.entity_id
_entity_poly.type
_entity_poly.pdbx_seq_one_letter_code
_entity_poly.pdbx_strand_id
1 'polypeptide(L)' 'MTGPQGSGILTSMTRANALLIVPEDRPTVAAGETLPALLLDDPHHVTEAPF' A
#
# COMPACT_ATOMS: atom_id res chain seq x y z
N MET A 1 5.18 3.14 5.24
CA MET A 1 4.02 2.24 5.41
C MET A 1 2.76 3.08 5.58
N THR A 2 1.63 2.70 4.99
CA THR A 2 0.38 3.49 4.97
C THR A 2 -0.44 3.42 6.27
N GLY A 3 0.17 3.01 7.38
CA GLY A 3 -0.49 2.80 8.68
C GLY A 3 -0.93 1.33 8.88
N PRO A 4 -1.96 1.07 9.71
CA PRO A 4 -2.53 -0.27 9.88
C PRO A 4 -3.00 -0.86 8.54
N GLN A 5 -2.80 -2.17 8.36
CA GLN A 5 -3.06 -2.88 7.08
C GLN A 5 -4.32 -3.77 7.12
N GLY A 6 -5.19 -3.59 8.12
CA GLY A 6 -6.43 -4.35 8.23
C GLY A 6 -7.40 -4.02 7.08
N SER A 7 -8.08 -5.01 6.53
CA SER A 7 -8.95 -4.87 5.34
C SER A 7 -10.16 -3.94 5.54
N GLY A 8 -10.58 -3.68 6.78
CA GLY A 8 -11.61 -2.69 7.10
C GLY A 8 -11.12 -1.23 7.06
N ILE A 9 -9.83 -0.99 6.84
CA ILE A 9 -9.19 0.33 6.92
C ILE A 9 -8.84 0.78 5.50
N LEU A 10 -9.85 1.21 4.75
CA LEU A 10 -9.70 1.60 3.35
C LEU A 10 -8.80 2.84 3.14
N THR A 11 -8.59 3.67 4.18
CA THR A 11 -7.66 4.81 4.12
C THR A 11 -6.22 4.40 3.85
N SER A 12 -5.84 3.15 4.18
CA SER A 12 -4.53 2.59 3.88
C SER A 12 -4.31 2.39 2.38
N MET A 13 -5.39 2.15 1.62
CA MET A 13 -5.39 2.03 0.15
C MET A 13 -5.37 3.39 -0.54
N THR A 14 -6.13 4.36 -0.03
CA THR A 14 -6.15 5.75 -0.52
C THR A 14 -4.75 6.37 -0.54
N ARG A 15 -3.92 6.08 0.46
CA ARG A 15 -2.56 6.64 0.56
C ARG A 15 -1.48 5.78 -0.10
N ALA A 16 -1.81 4.60 -0.62
CA ALA A 16 -0.84 3.68 -1.20
C ALA A 16 -0.59 3.99 -2.68
N ASN A 17 0.67 3.94 -3.09
CA ASN A 17 1.11 4.00 -4.49
C ASN A 17 1.60 2.65 -5.01
N ALA A 18 1.76 1.67 -4.12
CA ALA A 18 2.23 0.33 -4.43
C ALA A 18 1.76 -0.65 -3.35
N LEU A 19 1.70 -1.92 -3.71
CA LEU A 19 1.48 -3.05 -2.79
C LEU A 19 2.76 -3.87 -2.70
N LEU A 20 3.28 -4.07 -1.49
CA LEU A 20 4.42 -4.96 -1.26
C LEU A 20 3.91 -6.40 -1.18
N ILE A 21 4.57 -7.32 -1.90
CA ILE A 21 4.27 -8.75 -1.84
C ILE A 21 5.10 -9.37 -0.72
N VAL A 22 4.44 -9.74 0.39
CA VAL A 22 5.07 -10.45 1.51
C VAL A 22 4.79 -11.95 1.37
N PRO A 23 5.83 -12.83 1.41
CA PRO A 23 5.63 -14.27 1.44
C PRO A 23 4.76 -14.72 2.61
N GLU A 24 3.90 -15.73 2.40
CA GLU A 24 2.95 -16.21 3.42
C GLU A 24 3.65 -16.77 4.67
N ASP A 25 4.82 -17.37 4.51
CA ASP A 25 5.64 -17.93 5.58
C ASP A 25 6.42 -16.87 6.37
N ARG A 26 6.31 -15.58 6.00
CA ARG A 26 6.92 -14.46 6.72
C ARG A 26 5.91 -13.68 7.55
N PRO A 27 5.85 -13.90 8.88
CA PRO A 27 4.99 -13.11 9.74
C PRO A 27 5.50 -11.67 9.95
N THR A 28 6.79 -11.42 9.72
CA THR A 28 7.42 -10.10 9.89
C THR A 28 8.43 -9.80 8.78
N VAL A 29 8.62 -8.51 8.52
CA VAL A 29 9.60 -7.98 7.55
C VAL A 29 10.45 -6.95 8.28
N ALA A 30 11.78 -7.04 8.15
CA ALA A 30 12.68 -6.12 8.83
C ALA A 30 12.76 -4.77 8.10
N ALA A 31 13.05 -3.70 8.85
CA ALA A 31 13.30 -2.40 8.23
C ALA A 31 14.55 -2.46 7.33
N GLY A 32 14.44 -1.89 6.12
CA GLY A 32 15.51 -1.91 5.11
C GLY A 32 15.54 -3.15 4.22
N GLU A 33 14.67 -4.13 4.46
CA GLU A 33 14.54 -5.29 3.59
C GLU A 33 13.89 -4.93 2.25
N THR A 34 14.34 -5.56 1.17
CA THR A 34 13.80 -5.35 -0.19
C THR A 34 12.74 -6.41 -0.50
N LEU A 35 11.58 -5.97 -0.98
CA LEU A 35 10.48 -6.83 -1.39
C LEU A 35 10.00 -6.48 -2.80
N PRO A 36 9.42 -7.45 -3.53
CA PRO A 36 8.69 -7.15 -4.76
C PRO A 36 7.54 -6.19 -4.49
N ALA A 37 7.36 -5.22 -5.37
CA ALA A 37 6.26 -4.27 -5.33
C ALA A 37 5.42 -4.38 -6.60
N LEU A 38 4.11 -4.46 -6.42
CA LEU A 38 3.15 -4.20 -7.48
C LEU A 38 2.87 -2.70 -7.47
N LEU A 39 3.34 -2.01 -8.50
CA LEU A 39 2.99 -0.61 -8.71
C LEU A 39 1.50 -0.52 -9.05
N LEU A 40 0.82 0.43 -8.42
CA LEU A 40 -0.54 0.79 -8.77
C LEU A 40 -0.43 1.87 -9.86
N ASP A 41 -0.63 1.48 -11.13
CA ASP A 41 -0.39 2.38 -12.25
C ASP A 41 -1.55 3.38 -12.47
N ASP A 42 -1.13 4.64 -12.63
CA ASP A 42 -1.77 5.96 -12.81
C ASP A 42 -2.75 6.54 -11.75
N PRO A 43 -2.54 7.80 -11.32
CA PRO A 43 -2.60 8.25 -9.94
C PRO A 43 -3.46 9.52 -9.90
N HIS A 44 -4.68 9.46 -10.43
CA HIS A 44 -5.64 10.54 -10.22
C HIS A 44 -6.20 10.42 -8.79
N HIS A 45 -5.31 10.59 -7.81
CA HIS A 45 -5.72 11.06 -6.51
C HIS A 45 -6.17 12.51 -6.70
N VAL A 46 -7.41 12.67 -7.16
CA VAL A 46 -8.07 13.96 -7.19
C VAL A 46 -8.16 14.43 -5.74
N THR A 47 -7.26 15.31 -5.34
CA THR A 47 -7.33 15.99 -4.04
C THR A 47 -8.55 16.91 -3.94
N GLU A 48 -9.24 17.15 -5.06
CA GLU A 48 -10.47 17.94 -5.15
C GLU A 48 -11.52 17.18 -5.97
N ALA A 49 -12.74 17.06 -5.44
CA ALA A 49 -13.85 16.41 -6.14
C ALA A 49 -14.13 17.13 -7.47
N PRO A 50 -14.32 16.42 -8.60
CA PRO A 50 -14.69 17.07 -9.84
C PRO A 50 -16.06 17.73 -9.67
N PHE A 51 -16.15 19.00 -10.05
CA PHE A 51 -17.37 19.81 -10.01
C PHE A 51 -18.49 19.22 -10.86
#